data_AF-I1RAW3-F1
#
_entry.id   AF-I1RAW3-F1
#
_cell.length_a   1.000
_cell.length_b   1.000
_cell.length_c   1.000
_cell.angle_alpha   90.00
_cell.angle_beta   90.00
_cell.angle_gamma   90.00
#
_symmetry.space_group_name_H-M   'P 1'
#
loop_
_entity.id
_entity.type
_entity.pdbx_description
1 polymer ?
#
loop_
_entity_poly.entity_id
_entity_poly.type
_entity_poly.pdbx_seq_one_letter_code
_entity_poly.pdbx_strand_id
1 'polypeptide(L)'
;MSSLARPMLRSPALRVAARRFESTTAQKAAENAKQAATRAQEGLSRVTSTAGPAIAGYAKGVASTLGKVGGRTGKIIGFVERQVPFVVYYSKVGLELGKFVFHNQKMSPPNMATFQTTYQNLIKSIQNRTIIQSSQNLVQQVRNIGPAQLAAGGVVAAEVLGFFTVGEMIGRFKLVGYRGEVSSHH
;
A
#
# COMPACT_ATOMS: atom_id res chain seq x y z
N MET A 1 12.13 -52.98 46.89
CA MET A 1 11.09 -53.93 46.43
C MET A 1 9.73 -53.23 46.55
N SER A 2 8.79 -53.53 45.64
CA SER A 2 7.50 -52.85 45.32
C SER A 2 7.65 -51.69 44.32
N SER A 3 7.45 -51.81 42.99
CA SER A 3 6.36 -52.39 42.17
C SER A 3 5.00 -51.70 42.43
N LEU A 4 4.58 -50.68 41.66
CA LEU A 4 3.99 -50.63 40.29
C LEU A 4 2.46 -50.47 40.34
N ALA A 5 1.96 -49.29 39.95
CA ALA A 5 0.65 -49.11 39.31
C ALA A 5 0.60 -47.73 38.61
N ARG A 6 1.00 -47.68 37.34
CA ARG A 6 0.64 -46.58 36.41
C ARG A 6 -0.31 -47.18 35.39
N PRO A 7 -1.55 -46.69 35.25
CA PRO A 7 -2.43 -47.18 34.21
C PRO A 7 -1.93 -46.69 32.84
N MET A 8 -1.69 -47.66 31.97
CA MET A 8 -1.55 -47.47 30.53
C MET A 8 -2.81 -46.80 29.96
N LEU A 9 -2.62 -45.76 29.15
CA LEU A 9 -3.59 -45.39 28.12
C LEU A 9 -2.87 -45.37 26.76
N ARG A 10 -3.29 -46.36 25.98
CA ARG A 10 -2.90 -46.78 24.65
C ARG A 10 -3.18 -45.67 23.62
N SER A 11 -2.17 -45.25 22.87
CA SER A 11 -2.32 -44.52 21.59
C SER A 11 -2.92 -45.46 20.52
N PRO A 12 -3.60 -45.02 19.43
CA PRO A 12 -2.95 -44.21 18.39
C PRO A 12 -3.86 -43.28 17.53
N ALA A 13 -3.20 -42.58 16.60
CA ALA A 13 -3.70 -42.14 15.28
C ALA A 13 -4.40 -40.76 15.17
N LEU A 14 -3.61 -39.80 14.71
CA LEU A 14 -3.94 -38.79 13.68
C LEU A 14 -5.28 -39.05 12.94
N ARG A 15 -6.30 -38.25 13.24
CA ARG A 15 -7.35 -37.90 12.28
C ARG A 15 -7.47 -36.38 12.25
N VAL A 16 -6.85 -35.81 11.21
CA VAL A 16 -7.18 -34.49 10.67
C VAL A 16 -8.67 -34.49 10.34
N ALA A 17 -9.49 -33.89 11.20
CA ALA A 17 -10.86 -33.55 10.89
C ALA A 17 -10.90 -32.06 10.56
N ALA A 18 -10.89 -31.76 9.26
CA ALA A 18 -11.27 -30.45 8.74
C ALA A 18 -12.68 -30.12 9.25
N ARG A 19 -12.76 -29.31 10.31
CA ARG A 19 -14.02 -28.74 10.79
C ARG A 19 -14.43 -27.66 9.81
N ARG A 20 -15.29 -28.05 8.86
CA ARG A 20 -16.10 -27.15 8.03
C ARG A 20 -16.75 -26.10 8.92
N PHE A 21 -16.42 -24.84 8.68
CA PHE A 21 -17.09 -23.68 9.28
C PHE A 21 -18.13 -23.19 8.27
N GLU A 22 -19.31 -23.84 8.25
CA GLU A 22 -20.44 -23.44 7.42
C GLU A 22 -21.63 -23.05 8.30
N SER A 23 -22.19 -21.87 8.00
CA SER A 23 -23.61 -21.46 8.06
C SER A 23 -23.91 -20.16 8.81
N THR A 24 -23.31 -19.89 9.97
CA THR A 24 -23.79 -18.78 10.84
C THR A 24 -23.15 -17.42 10.56
N THR A 25 -21.94 -17.38 9.99
CA THR A 25 -21.26 -16.12 9.59
C THR A 25 -21.60 -15.70 8.16
N ALA A 26 -21.92 -16.66 7.28
CA ALA A 26 -22.37 -16.37 5.91
C ALA A 26 -23.77 -15.74 5.89
N GLN A 27 -24.68 -16.16 6.78
CA GLN A 27 -26.00 -15.54 6.93
C GLN A 27 -25.90 -14.14 7.53
N LYS A 28 -25.08 -13.93 8.57
CA LYS A 28 -24.81 -12.57 9.10
C LYS A 28 -24.07 -11.67 8.11
N ALA A 29 -23.16 -12.21 7.30
CA ALA A 29 -22.48 -11.46 6.24
C ALA A 29 -23.43 -11.15 5.08
N ALA A 30 -24.35 -12.05 4.72
CA ALA A 30 -25.38 -11.82 3.73
C ALA A 30 -26.45 -10.84 4.22
N GLU A 31 -26.81 -10.87 5.51
CA GLU A 31 -27.71 -9.89 6.13
C GLU A 31 -27.04 -8.52 6.30
N ASN A 32 -25.76 -8.47 6.69
CA ASN A 32 -25.00 -7.23 6.73
C ASN A 32 -24.75 -6.66 5.33
N ALA A 33 -24.55 -7.51 4.32
CA ALA A 33 -24.47 -7.10 2.91
C ALA A 33 -25.82 -6.60 2.39
N LYS A 34 -26.94 -7.24 2.78
CA LYS A 34 -28.29 -6.75 2.49
C LYS A 34 -28.57 -5.43 3.18
N GLN A 35 -28.25 -5.27 4.46
CA GLN A 35 -28.42 -4.01 5.20
C GLN A 35 -27.48 -2.90 4.70
N ALA A 36 -26.26 -3.22 4.29
CA ALA A 36 -25.35 -2.27 3.65
C ALA A 36 -25.84 -1.89 2.24
N ALA A 37 -26.41 -2.84 1.49
CA ALA A 37 -27.05 -2.57 0.21
C ALA A 37 -28.30 -1.71 0.37
N THR A 38 -29.14 -1.95 1.39
CA THR A 38 -30.33 -1.15 1.70
C THR A 38 -29.95 0.25 2.17
N ARG A 39 -28.92 0.41 3.00
CA ARG A 39 -28.39 1.73 3.41
C ARG A 39 -27.68 2.47 2.28
N ALA A 40 -27.02 1.75 1.37
CA ALA A 40 -26.45 2.32 0.15
C ALA A 40 -27.55 2.75 -0.83
N GLN A 41 -28.65 1.99 -0.94
CA GLN A 41 -29.85 2.36 -1.70
C GLN A 41 -30.54 3.59 -1.11
N GLU A 42 -30.66 3.68 0.22
CA GLU A 42 -31.20 4.86 0.91
C GLU A 42 -30.32 6.10 0.75
N GLY A 43 -28.98 5.94 0.85
CA GLY A 43 -28.02 7.03 0.63
C GLY A 43 -28.01 7.51 -0.83
N LEU A 44 -28.08 6.58 -1.79
CA LEU A 44 -28.18 6.89 -3.21
C LEU A 44 -29.51 7.58 -3.54
N SER A 45 -30.60 7.25 -2.86
CA SER A 45 -31.89 7.91 -3.03
C SER A 45 -31.88 9.36 -2.50
N ARG A 46 -31.10 9.64 -1.45
CA ARG A 46 -30.90 11.01 -0.92
C ARG A 46 -29.94 11.86 -1.74
N VAL A 47 -28.96 11.25 -2.41
CA VAL A 47 -28.04 11.93 -3.34
C VAL A 47 -28.69 12.14 -4.71
N THR A 48 -29.56 11.22 -5.15
CA THR A 48 -30.40 11.36 -6.34
C THR A 48 -31.42 12.49 -6.21
N SER A 49 -31.91 12.76 -5.00
CA SER A 49 -32.86 13.86 -4.75
C SER A 49 -32.18 15.22 -4.57
N THR A 50 -30.87 15.28 -4.31
CA THR A 50 -30.12 16.52 -4.05
C THR A 50 -29.19 16.94 -5.18
N ALA A 51 -28.81 16.04 -6.08
CA ALA A 51 -28.08 16.36 -7.30
C ALA A 51 -28.93 15.97 -8.52
N GLY A 52 -29.34 16.97 -9.30
CA GLY A 52 -30.24 16.82 -10.44
C GLY A 52 -29.78 15.82 -11.53
N PRO A 53 -30.58 15.67 -12.61
CA PRO A 53 -30.59 14.51 -13.53
C PRO A 53 -29.29 14.19 -14.29
N ALA A 54 -28.23 14.99 -14.14
CA ALA A 54 -26.92 14.75 -14.76
C ALA A 54 -26.15 13.57 -14.14
N ILE A 55 -26.30 13.29 -12.83
CA ILE A 55 -25.61 12.15 -12.17
C ILE A 55 -26.47 10.87 -12.23
N ALA A 56 -27.80 11.03 -12.22
CA ALA A 56 -28.74 9.92 -12.40
C ALA A 56 -28.60 9.25 -13.78
N GLY A 57 -28.18 9.98 -14.81
CA GLY A 57 -27.92 9.44 -16.15
C GLY A 57 -26.78 8.40 -16.18
N TYR A 58 -25.74 8.56 -15.35
CA TYR A 58 -24.62 7.62 -15.31
C TYR A 58 -24.95 6.36 -14.48
N ALA A 59 -25.70 6.52 -13.39
CA ALA A 59 -26.13 5.40 -12.54
C ALA A 59 -27.31 4.59 -13.14
N LYS A 60 -28.33 5.25 -13.73
CA LYS A 60 -29.40 4.55 -14.48
C LYS A 60 -28.96 4.09 -15.87
N GLY A 61 -28.00 4.78 -16.49
CA GLY A 61 -27.43 4.37 -17.79
C GLY A 61 -26.68 3.05 -17.67
N VAL A 62 -25.87 2.86 -16.63
CA VAL A 62 -25.18 1.60 -16.35
C VAL A 62 -26.16 0.51 -15.93
N ALA A 63 -27.13 0.78 -15.04
CA ALA A 63 -28.07 -0.27 -14.60
C ALA A 63 -29.09 -0.72 -15.67
N SER A 64 -29.55 0.20 -16.54
CA SER A 64 -30.63 -0.08 -17.50
C SER A 64 -30.15 -0.40 -18.93
N THR A 65 -28.87 -0.17 -19.25
CA THR A 65 -28.26 -0.66 -20.52
C THR A 65 -27.51 -1.98 -20.34
N LEU A 66 -27.06 -2.33 -19.12
CA LEU A 66 -26.46 -3.64 -18.81
C LEU A 66 -27.37 -4.83 -19.14
N GLY A 67 -28.69 -4.66 -18.99
CA GLY A 67 -29.66 -5.70 -19.32
C GLY A 67 -29.94 -5.90 -20.82
N LYS A 68 -29.46 -4.99 -21.69
CA LYS A 68 -29.78 -5.00 -23.13
C LYS A 68 -28.57 -5.10 -24.06
N VAL A 69 -27.33 -4.96 -23.57
CA VAL A 69 -26.11 -5.22 -24.37
C VAL A 69 -25.68 -6.70 -24.24
N GLY A 70 -26.44 -7.59 -24.86
CA GLY A 70 -26.05 -9.00 -24.99
C GLY A 70 -24.89 -9.17 -25.98
N GLY A 71 -23.80 -9.84 -25.57
CA GLY A 71 -22.65 -10.13 -26.44
C GLY A 71 -21.29 -10.16 -25.72
N ARG A 72 -20.19 -10.10 -26.50
CA ARG A 72 -18.80 -10.09 -25.97
C ARG A 72 -18.56 -8.94 -24.98
N THR A 73 -19.23 -7.80 -25.16
CA THR A 73 -19.18 -6.64 -24.27
C THR A 73 -19.84 -6.90 -22.91
N GLY A 74 -21.01 -7.56 -22.88
CA GLY A 74 -21.69 -7.94 -21.64
C GLY A 74 -20.86 -8.92 -20.79
N LYS A 75 -20.06 -9.81 -21.42
CA LYS A 75 -19.13 -10.71 -20.71
C LYS A 75 -18.00 -9.94 -20.00
N ILE A 76 -17.46 -8.89 -20.63
CA ILE A 76 -16.41 -8.05 -20.03
C ILE A 76 -16.98 -7.24 -18.87
N ILE A 77 -18.17 -6.65 -19.07
CA ILE A 77 -18.85 -5.87 -18.04
C ILE A 77 -19.16 -6.74 -16.81
N GLY A 78 -19.71 -7.94 -17.00
CA GLY A 78 -19.97 -8.87 -15.89
C GLY A 78 -18.70 -9.35 -15.19
N PHE A 79 -17.58 -9.47 -15.92
CA PHE A 79 -16.28 -9.78 -15.32
C PHE A 79 -15.77 -8.63 -14.45
N VAL A 80 -15.85 -7.39 -14.95
CA VAL A 80 -15.46 -6.18 -14.21
C VAL A 80 -16.32 -6.03 -12.96
N GLU A 81 -17.64 -6.14 -13.08
CA GLU A 81 -18.59 -6.04 -11.96
C GLU A 81 -18.29 -7.06 -10.87
N ARG A 82 -17.89 -8.29 -11.24
CA ARG A 82 -17.47 -9.31 -10.28
C ARG A 82 -16.14 -8.99 -9.60
N GLN A 83 -15.24 -8.27 -10.25
CA GLN A 83 -13.95 -7.87 -9.68
C GLN A 83 -14.02 -6.61 -8.82
N VAL A 84 -14.94 -5.69 -9.10
CA VAL A 84 -15.14 -4.45 -8.32
C VAL A 84 -15.19 -4.70 -6.80
N PRO A 85 -16.04 -5.60 -6.25
CA PRO A 85 -16.10 -5.80 -4.80
C PRO A 85 -14.78 -6.34 -4.21
N PHE A 86 -14.06 -7.20 -4.96
CA PHE A 86 -12.76 -7.72 -4.54
C PHE A 86 -11.71 -6.60 -4.51
N VAL A 87 -11.56 -5.86 -5.61
CA VAL A 87 -10.57 -4.79 -5.73
C VAL A 87 -10.82 -3.69 -4.71
N VAL A 88 -12.08 -3.34 -4.44
CA VAL A 88 -12.44 -2.35 -3.41
C VAL A 88 -12.04 -2.83 -2.02
N TYR A 89 -12.26 -4.10 -1.68
CA TYR A 89 -11.89 -4.62 -0.37
C TYR A 89 -10.36 -4.62 -0.18
N TYR A 90 -9.62 -5.18 -1.15
CA TYR A 90 -8.17 -5.29 -1.03
C TYR A 90 -7.45 -3.95 -1.18
N SER A 91 -7.99 -3.00 -1.95
CA SER A 91 -7.42 -1.65 -2.02
C SER A 91 -7.56 -0.92 -0.68
N LYS A 92 -8.70 -1.05 0.02
CA LYS A 92 -8.85 -0.49 1.38
C LYS A 92 -7.86 -1.11 2.37
N VAL A 93 -7.72 -2.44 2.36
CA VAL A 93 -6.73 -3.11 3.22
C VAL A 93 -5.31 -2.64 2.89
N GLY A 94 -4.96 -2.56 1.60
CA GLY A 94 -3.67 -2.06 1.15
C GLY A 94 -3.41 -0.61 1.58
N LEU A 95 -4.41 0.27 1.51
CA LEU A 95 -4.31 1.65 1.97
C LEU A 95 -4.10 1.75 3.49
N GLU A 96 -4.85 0.98 4.28
CA GLU A 96 -4.68 0.96 5.75
C GLU A 96 -3.29 0.43 6.14
N LEU A 97 -2.84 -0.66 5.50
CA LEU A 97 -1.49 -1.18 5.71
C LEU A 97 -0.42 -0.16 5.30
N GLY A 98 -0.61 0.51 4.16
CA GLY A 98 0.28 1.58 3.70
C GLY A 98 0.37 2.71 4.71
N LYS A 99 -0.75 3.12 5.30
CA LYS A 99 -0.79 4.16 6.36
C LYS A 99 0.00 3.75 7.59
N PHE A 100 -0.13 2.49 8.03
CA PHE A 100 0.66 1.98 9.15
C PHE A 100 2.16 1.98 8.83
N VAL A 101 2.55 1.51 7.65
CA VAL A 101 3.97 1.49 7.24
C VAL A 101 4.53 2.90 7.17
N PHE A 102 3.81 3.85 6.57
CA PHE A 102 4.22 5.25 6.46
C PHE A 102 4.48 5.89 7.84
N HIS A 103 3.60 5.62 8.80
CA HIS A 103 3.74 6.14 10.15
C HIS A 103 4.89 5.46 10.92
N ASN A 104 4.99 4.13 10.86
CA ASN A 104 6.04 3.38 11.55
C ASN A 104 7.43 3.66 11.00
N GLN A 105 7.56 3.86 9.68
CA GLN A 105 8.82 4.21 9.02
C GLN A 105 9.17 5.70 9.14
N LYS A 106 8.38 6.50 9.88
CA LYS A 106 8.60 7.94 10.07
C LYS A 106 8.79 8.69 8.75
N MET A 107 8.00 8.33 7.73
CA MET A 107 8.06 8.95 6.40
C MET A 107 7.44 10.38 6.38
N SER A 108 6.93 10.85 7.52
CA SER A 108 6.52 12.24 7.72
C SER A 108 7.75 13.16 7.71
N PRO A 109 7.66 14.36 7.11
CA PRO A 109 8.75 15.32 7.16
C PRO A 109 9.13 15.62 8.62
N PRO A 110 10.44 15.67 8.94
CA PRO A 110 10.88 15.87 10.32
C PRO A 110 10.51 17.27 10.82
N ASN A 111 10.45 17.43 12.14
CA ASN A 111 10.14 18.72 12.75
C ASN A 111 11.24 19.75 12.41
N MET A 112 10.86 21.03 12.34
CA MET A 112 11.77 22.15 12.06
C MET A 112 12.97 22.19 13.01
N ALA A 113 12.78 21.83 14.27
CA ALA A 113 13.87 21.72 15.24
C ALA A 113 14.94 20.70 14.80
N THR A 114 14.50 19.53 14.30
CA THR A 114 15.40 18.49 13.78
C THR A 114 16.15 18.98 12.55
N PHE A 115 15.49 19.71 11.64
CA PHE A 115 16.16 20.35 10.51
C PHE A 115 17.23 21.35 10.96
N GLN A 116 16.91 22.22 11.93
CA GLN A 116 17.85 23.19 12.48
C GLN A 116 19.07 22.49 13.09
N THR A 117 18.86 21.45 13.90
CA THR A 117 19.97 20.69 14.50
C THR A 117 20.84 20.03 13.45
N THR A 118 20.25 19.34 12.46
CA THR A 118 21.01 18.68 11.39
C THR A 118 21.81 19.69 10.57
N TYR A 119 21.19 20.83 10.22
CA TYR A 119 21.84 21.89 9.45
C TYR A 119 22.97 22.56 10.24
N GLN A 120 22.75 22.87 11.52
CA GLN A 120 23.79 23.41 12.39
C GLN A 120 24.95 22.43 12.55
N ASN A 121 24.69 21.13 12.71
CA ASN A 121 25.72 20.11 12.81
C ASN A 121 26.52 19.99 11.51
N LEU A 122 25.84 20.08 10.36
CA LEU A 122 26.48 20.07 9.05
C LEU A 122 27.39 21.30 8.87
N ILE A 123 26.87 22.51 9.13
CA ILE A 123 27.66 23.74 9.05
C ILE A 123 28.85 23.68 10.01
N LYS A 124 28.64 23.27 11.26
CA LYS A 124 29.72 23.14 12.25
C LYS A 124 30.78 22.14 11.79
N SER A 125 30.40 21.04 11.15
CA SER A 125 31.34 20.06 10.60
C SER A 125 32.18 20.64 9.45
N ILE A 126 31.56 21.48 8.61
CA ILE A 126 32.27 22.18 7.53
C ILE A 126 33.20 23.26 8.10
N GLN A 127 32.71 24.09 9.03
CA GLN A 127 33.46 25.18 9.67
C GLN A 127 34.66 24.66 10.47
N ASN A 128 34.47 23.58 11.22
CA ASN A 128 35.54 22.93 11.98
C ASN A 128 36.52 22.16 11.09
N ARG A 129 36.36 22.23 9.75
CA ARG A 129 37.11 21.47 8.75
C ARG A 129 37.18 19.97 9.05
N THR A 130 36.28 19.40 9.86
CA THR A 130 36.34 17.97 10.21
C THR A 130 36.18 17.11 8.97
N ILE A 131 35.47 17.57 7.94
CA ILE A 131 35.33 16.89 6.65
C ILE A 131 36.65 16.89 5.82
N ILE A 132 37.51 17.89 6.02
CA ILE A 132 38.74 18.08 5.23
C ILE A 132 39.98 17.58 5.99
N GLN A 133 40.07 17.87 7.29
CA GLN A 133 41.09 17.38 8.22
C GLN A 133 40.94 15.89 8.52
N SER A 134 39.74 15.33 8.35
CA SER A 134 39.56 13.88 8.40
C SER A 134 40.12 13.17 7.18
N SER A 135 40.66 13.80 6.14
CA SER A 135 41.21 13.08 4.97
C SER A 135 42.16 11.92 5.33
N GLN A 136 43.01 12.07 6.34
CA GLN A 136 43.87 10.98 6.84
C GLN A 136 43.07 9.88 7.57
N ASN A 137 42.08 10.27 8.39
CA ASN A 137 41.18 9.34 9.08
C ASN A 137 40.13 8.71 8.16
N LEU A 138 39.76 9.38 7.07
CA LEU A 138 38.82 8.94 6.04
C LEU A 138 39.50 7.94 5.13
N VAL A 139 40.76 8.13 4.75
CA VAL A 139 41.49 7.11 4.00
C VAL A 139 41.65 5.84 4.85
N GLN A 140 41.89 5.98 6.16
CA GLN A 140 41.92 4.83 7.07
C GLN A 140 40.52 4.23 7.32
N GLN A 141 39.48 5.05 7.47
CA GLN A 141 38.10 4.58 7.59
C GLN A 141 37.61 3.89 6.32
N VAL A 142 37.87 4.45 5.14
CA VAL A 142 37.53 3.85 3.84
C VAL A 142 38.26 2.54 3.64
N ARG A 143 39.52 2.43 4.09
CA ARG A 143 40.25 1.15 4.10
C ARG A 143 39.70 0.14 5.11
N ASN A 144 39.14 0.61 6.22
CA ASN A 144 38.59 -0.22 7.30
C ASN A 144 37.06 -0.41 7.22
N ILE A 145 36.40 0.10 6.17
CA ILE A 145 34.95 -0.07 5.96
C ILE A 145 34.69 -1.51 5.53
N GLY A 146 33.82 -2.18 6.28
CA GLY A 146 33.37 -3.52 5.93
C GLY A 146 32.44 -3.51 4.70
N PRO A 147 32.36 -4.60 3.93
CA PRO A 147 31.47 -4.70 2.76
C PRO A 147 30.01 -4.45 3.11
N ALA A 148 29.56 -4.80 4.33
CA ALA A 148 28.22 -4.54 4.81
C ALA A 148 27.93 -3.04 4.99
N GLN A 149 28.90 -2.25 5.45
CA GLN A 149 28.76 -0.80 5.61
C GLN A 149 28.75 -0.09 4.25
N LEU A 150 29.58 -0.56 3.31
CA LEU A 150 29.57 -0.06 1.93
C LEU A 150 28.23 -0.36 1.25
N ALA A 151 27.72 -1.59 1.39
CA ALA A 151 26.42 -1.97 0.85
C ALA A 151 25.29 -1.13 1.45
N ALA A 152 25.26 -0.96 2.78
CA ALA A 152 24.28 -0.11 3.43
C ALA A 152 24.37 1.35 2.95
N GLY A 153 25.57 1.92 2.84
CA GLY A 153 25.78 3.25 2.29
C GLY A 153 25.32 3.38 0.84
N GLY A 154 25.59 2.35 0.02
CA GLY A 154 25.13 2.29 -1.37
C GLY A 154 23.61 2.22 -1.49
N VAL A 155 22.94 1.45 -0.63
CA VAL A 155 21.47 1.38 -0.58
C VAL A 155 20.90 2.75 -0.20
N VAL A 156 21.43 3.42 0.83
CA VAL A 156 20.98 4.76 1.22
C VAL A 156 21.21 5.78 0.10
N ALA A 157 22.34 5.72 -0.60
CA ALA A 157 22.60 6.59 -1.75
C ALA A 157 21.61 6.35 -2.90
N ALA A 158 21.30 5.08 -3.19
CA ALA A 158 20.30 4.70 -4.17
C ALA A 158 18.89 5.18 -3.77
N GLU A 159 18.54 5.10 -2.49
CA GLU A 159 17.27 5.61 -1.95
C GLU A 159 17.16 7.13 -2.10
N VAL A 160 18.22 7.89 -1.77
CA VAL A 160 18.25 9.35 -1.95
C VAL A 160 18.08 9.73 -3.41
N LEU A 161 18.76 9.03 -4.34
CA LEU A 161 18.57 9.22 -5.77
C LEU A 161 17.14 8.85 -6.22
N GLY A 162 16.58 7.78 -5.66
CA GLY A 162 15.19 7.38 -5.88
C GLY A 162 14.20 8.50 -5.47
N PHE A 163 14.32 9.03 -4.26
CA PHE A 163 13.46 10.13 -3.80
C PHE A 163 13.66 11.41 -4.61
N PHE A 164 14.89 11.70 -5.06
CA PHE A 164 15.16 12.83 -5.95
C PHE A 164 14.39 12.71 -7.28
N THR A 165 14.46 11.55 -7.94
CA THR A 165 13.72 11.30 -9.20
C THR A 165 12.21 11.34 -9.02
N VAL A 166 11.68 10.79 -7.92
CA VAL A 166 10.25 10.93 -7.57
C VAL A 166 9.87 12.40 -7.36
N GLY A 167 10.75 13.17 -6.71
CA GLY A 167 10.59 14.62 -6.55
C GLY A 167 10.52 15.35 -7.88
N GLU A 168 11.38 14.99 -8.84
CA GLU A 168 11.31 15.53 -10.21
C GLU A 168 10.00 15.15 -10.93
N MET A 169 9.53 13.91 -10.79
CA MET A 169 8.24 13.48 -11.37
C MET A 169 7.08 14.32 -10.82
N ILE A 170 7.07 14.59 -9.52
CA ILE A 170 6.07 15.44 -8.86
C ILE A 170 6.20 16.89 -9.31
N GLY A 171 7.42 17.46 -9.28
CA GLY A 171 7.66 18.85 -9.67
C GLY A 171 7.28 19.15 -11.13
N ARG A 172 7.28 18.12 -11.98
CA ARG A 172 6.93 18.21 -13.40
C ARG A 172 5.54 17.69 -13.74
N PHE A 173 4.85 17.11 -12.74
CA PHE A 173 3.57 16.43 -12.88
C PHE A 173 3.53 15.45 -14.05
N LYS A 174 4.62 14.69 -14.24
CA LYS A 174 4.77 13.70 -15.32
C LYS A 174 5.53 12.47 -14.84
N LEU A 175 5.03 11.31 -15.24
CA LEU A 175 5.66 10.02 -14.97
C LEU A 175 6.70 9.65 -16.04
N VAL A 176 6.48 10.06 -17.30
CA VAL A 176 7.35 9.75 -18.44
C VAL A 176 7.54 10.98 -19.32
N GLY A 177 8.80 11.30 -19.62
CA GLY A 177 9.20 12.32 -20.59
C GLY A 177 8.88 13.76 -20.19
N TYR A 178 9.37 14.70 -21.00
CA TYR A 178 9.19 16.14 -20.81
C TYR A 178 7.94 16.60 -21.61
N ARG A 179 7.38 17.78 -21.36
CA ARG A 179 6.41 18.39 -22.31
C ARG A 179 7.24 19.05 -23.42
N GLY A 180 7.06 18.63 -24.67
CA GLY A 180 7.53 19.41 -25.83
C GLY A 180 8.60 18.80 -26.74
N GLU A 181 9.10 17.58 -26.52
CA GLU A 181 9.86 16.90 -27.59
C GLU A 181 8.88 16.23 -28.54
N VAL A 182 8.46 16.98 -29.57
CA VAL A 182 8.09 16.34 -30.83
C VAL A 182 9.42 15.83 -31.38
N SER A 183 9.66 14.53 -31.29
CA SER A 183 10.72 13.90 -32.05
C SER A 183 10.48 14.26 -33.52
N SER A 184 11.25 15.21 -34.02
CA SER A 184 11.30 15.58 -35.43
C SER A 184 11.70 14.34 -36.21
N HIS A 185 10.70 13.68 -36.79
CA HIS A 185 10.92 12.62 -37.77
C HIS A 185 11.42 13.28 -39.05
N HIS A 186 12.63 12.89 -39.45
CA HIS A 186 13.17 13.04 -40.80
C HIS A 186 12.30 12.27 -41.81
#